data_AF-A0A1B8B192-F1
#
_entry.id   AF-A0A1B8B192-F1
#
_cell.length_a   1.000
_cell.length_b   1.000
_cell.length_c   1.000
_cell.angle_alpha   90.00
_cell.angle_beta   90.00
_cell.angle_gamma   90.00
#
_symmetry.space_group_name_H-M   'P 1'
#
loop_
_entity.id
_entity.type
_entity.pdbx_description
1 polymer ?
#
loop_
_entity_poly.entity_id
_entity_poly.type
_entity_poly.pdbx_seq_one_letter_code
_entity_poly.pdbx_strand_id
1 'polypeptide(L)'
;MASLTIRNLTINPIELIDVQRFESQRVKTGVLSSITGLIYSSKTHAKGDAIIKEEASVNIDPFKTKDTGIRAADSNKEAVRLTFKYENHKYEVDIPSSSNKSSVMKNLDGGNHDLTVVYTPNGAFLAIFSSAQLHRWMEELHDDWPLPLLSIPGTHNSPTCFTALPSVRCQAVDIPEQLRNGVRFLDIRVSVSSSSDDLALVHSVFPIALTGARYFRDMVEEIYKFLDENPSETVIMSIKREGTGRGTDEQLGKYLKHSYVDKRRSRWWTEPKVPTLGGARGRIVIVRRFYLDDEMKESCWDGRGWGIDAGDWPDNCEDGHVGEGEHIRVQDFYTVTESQNIQKKIEFCRRQLERAAEQTFTLAGMDDHKEDADLPPFIVNFLTASNFFNATCWPERIAAKVNPSVIEYLCMCHGEEGKGPNKLKIGSAATGIVVTDWVGHRDDWDLIRCIVGMNARLQLKR
;
A
#
# COMPACT_ATOMS: atom_id res chain seq x y z
N MET A 1 28.54 0.41 -19.93
CA MET A 1 27.06 0.42 -19.90
C MET A 1 26.64 -0.36 -18.67
N ALA A 2 25.57 0.04 -17.99
CA ALA A 2 25.11 -0.64 -16.77
C ALA A 2 24.66 -2.08 -17.08
N SER A 3 24.90 -2.98 -16.14
CA SER A 3 24.38 -4.35 -16.18
C SER A 3 22.93 -4.35 -15.68
N LEU A 4 22.08 -5.16 -16.31
CA LEU A 4 20.71 -5.40 -15.87
C LEU A 4 20.76 -6.19 -14.56
N THR A 5 20.20 -5.62 -13.51
CA THR A 5 20.00 -6.31 -12.24
C THR A 5 18.55 -6.78 -12.15
N ILE A 6 18.33 -8.03 -11.79
CA ILE A 6 17.00 -8.61 -11.64
C ILE A 6 16.79 -9.04 -10.20
N ARG A 7 15.60 -8.73 -9.67
CA ARG A 7 15.16 -9.16 -8.35
C ARG A 7 13.91 -10.00 -8.45
N ASN A 8 13.99 -11.20 -7.91
CA ASN A 8 12.86 -12.10 -7.80
C ASN A 8 12.15 -11.86 -6.46
N LEU A 9 10.92 -11.33 -6.48
CA LEU A 9 10.04 -11.14 -5.32
C LEU A 9 8.87 -12.14 -5.34
N THR A 10 9.10 -13.32 -5.90
CA THR A 10 8.16 -14.44 -5.93
C THR A 10 8.63 -15.57 -5.01
N ILE A 11 7.78 -16.57 -4.82
CA ILE A 11 8.06 -17.73 -3.97
C ILE A 11 8.82 -18.86 -4.66
N ASN A 12 8.90 -18.86 -5.99
CA ASN A 12 9.64 -19.84 -6.76
C ASN A 12 10.86 -19.22 -7.47
N PRO A 13 11.90 -20.01 -7.78
CA PRO A 13 13.00 -19.53 -8.61
C PRO A 13 12.52 -19.03 -9.98
N ILE A 14 13.20 -18.01 -10.51
CA ILE A 14 13.02 -17.51 -11.86
C ILE A 14 14.33 -17.70 -12.63
N GLU A 15 14.25 -18.19 -13.86
CA GLU A 15 15.39 -18.30 -14.76
C GLU A 15 15.20 -17.38 -15.96
N LEU A 16 16.13 -16.45 -16.20
CA LEU A 16 16.20 -15.75 -17.47
C LEU A 16 16.86 -16.66 -18.50
N ILE A 17 16.12 -17.01 -19.55
CA ILE A 17 16.52 -18.03 -20.54
C ILE A 17 16.84 -17.45 -21.93
N ASP A 18 16.32 -16.26 -22.26
CA ASP A 18 16.53 -15.65 -23.58
C ASP A 18 16.45 -14.13 -23.51
N VAL A 19 17.32 -13.46 -24.28
CA VAL A 19 17.41 -12.01 -24.40
C VAL A 19 17.44 -11.63 -25.87
N GLN A 20 16.48 -10.80 -26.28
CA GLN A 20 16.39 -10.32 -27.66
C GLN A 20 16.41 -8.79 -27.69
N ARG A 21 17.12 -8.20 -28.65
CA ARG A 21 17.23 -6.74 -28.78
C ARG A 21 16.58 -6.26 -30.06
N PHE A 22 15.86 -5.15 -29.96
CA PHE A 22 15.11 -4.55 -31.06
C PHE A 22 15.43 -3.06 -31.16
N GLU A 23 15.34 -2.52 -32.37
CA GLU A 23 15.25 -1.08 -32.58
C GLU A 23 13.94 -0.57 -32.00
N SER A 24 14.01 0.54 -31.25
CA SER A 24 12.82 1.14 -30.66
C SER A 24 12.15 2.15 -31.59
N GLN A 25 10.81 2.11 -31.66
CA GLN A 25 10.02 3.20 -32.24
C GLN A 25 9.28 3.95 -31.12
N ARG A 26 9.53 5.27 -31.03
CA ARG A 26 8.77 6.16 -30.14
C ARG A 26 7.46 6.56 -30.78
N VAL A 27 6.35 6.17 -30.16
CA VAL A 27 5.04 6.76 -30.47
C VAL A 27 4.77 7.86 -29.45
N LYS A 28 4.79 9.11 -29.90
CA LYS A 28 4.38 10.25 -29.08
C LYS A 28 2.86 10.30 -29.05
N THR A 29 2.27 10.09 -27.89
CA THR A 29 0.85 10.37 -27.66
C THR A 29 0.75 11.64 -26.81
N GLY A 30 0.13 12.67 -27.36
CA GLY A 30 -0.11 13.94 -26.67
C GLY A 30 -1.52 13.96 -26.08
N VAL A 31 -1.64 14.43 -24.84
CA VAL A 31 -2.93 14.75 -24.21
C VAL A 31 -2.93 16.23 -23.87
N LEU A 32 -3.93 16.97 -24.36
CA LEU A 32 -4.20 18.34 -23.94
C LEU A 32 -4.69 18.30 -22.48
N SER A 33 -3.88 18.81 -21.55
CA SER A 33 -4.34 19.06 -20.18
C SER A 33 -4.85 20.50 -20.08
N SER A 34 -5.96 20.71 -19.37
CA SER A 34 -6.64 22.01 -19.22
C SER A 34 -5.88 23.04 -18.37
N ILE A 35 -4.66 22.73 -17.91
CA ILE A 35 -3.81 23.62 -17.12
C ILE A 35 -2.41 23.60 -17.73
N THR A 36 -2.21 24.48 -18.73
CA THR A 36 -0.93 25.00 -19.25
C THR A 36 0.26 24.02 -19.43
N GLY A 37 0.02 22.79 -19.88
CA GLY A 37 1.08 21.89 -20.30
C GLY A 37 0.62 20.73 -21.17
N LEU A 38 1.30 20.52 -22.31
CA LEU A 38 1.27 19.27 -23.07
C LEU A 38 2.13 18.24 -22.35
N ILE A 39 1.50 17.20 -21.80
CA ILE A 39 2.24 16.03 -21.30
C ILE A 39 2.33 15.04 -22.46
N TYR A 40 3.54 14.77 -22.92
CA TYR A 40 3.81 13.71 -23.88
C TYR A 40 4.12 12.43 -23.11
N SER A 41 3.37 11.36 -23.38
CA SER A 41 3.82 10.01 -23.05
C SER A 41 4.53 9.44 -24.29
N SER A 42 5.78 9.03 -24.13
CA SER A 42 6.50 8.29 -25.17
C SER A 42 6.43 6.81 -24.84
N LYS A 43 5.72 6.04 -25.66
CA LYS A 43 5.75 4.58 -25.58
C LYS A 43 6.88 4.06 -26.46
N THR A 44 7.70 3.18 -25.90
CA THR A 44 8.75 2.47 -26.60
C THR A 44 8.22 1.10 -26.98
N HIS A 45 8.23 0.76 -28.27
CA HIS A 45 7.86 -0.58 -28.75
C HIS A 45 9.02 -1.19 -29.54
N ALA A 46 9.21 -2.49 -29.37
CA ALA A 46 10.05 -3.30 -30.24
C ALA A 46 9.49 -3.24 -31.68
N LYS A 47 10.36 -2.95 -32.66
CA LYS A 47 9.99 -2.90 -34.08
C LYS A 47 10.86 -3.86 -34.88
N GLY A 48 10.22 -4.60 -35.79
CA GLY A 48 10.91 -5.48 -36.74
C GLY A 48 11.46 -6.74 -36.09
N ASP A 49 12.41 -7.38 -36.76
CA ASP A 49 13.09 -8.58 -36.28
C ASP A 49 14.14 -8.23 -35.21
N ALA A 50 14.42 -9.18 -34.32
CA ALA A 50 15.47 -9.03 -33.32
C ALA A 50 16.83 -8.85 -34.00
N ILE A 51 17.54 -7.79 -33.61
CA ILE A 51 18.88 -7.44 -34.11
C ILE A 51 19.92 -8.37 -33.49
N ILE A 52 19.73 -8.75 -32.22
CA ILE A 52 20.58 -9.65 -31.46
C ILE A 52 19.68 -10.62 -30.70
N LYS A 53 20.07 -11.90 -30.68
CA LYS A 53 19.48 -12.96 -29.86
C LYS A 53 20.60 -13.63 -29.06
N GLU A 54 20.46 -13.65 -27.75
CA GLU A 54 21.41 -14.22 -26.81
C GLU A 54 20.66 -15.22 -25.91
N GLU A 55 21.05 -16.49 -25.96
CA GLU A 55 20.61 -17.46 -24.94
C GLU A 55 21.22 -17.06 -23.59
N ALA A 56 20.39 -17.06 -22.56
CA ALA A 56 20.80 -16.79 -21.19
C ALA A 56 20.51 -18.01 -20.32
N SER A 57 21.20 -18.11 -19.19
CA SER A 57 20.79 -19.00 -18.10
C SER A 57 21.18 -18.34 -16.80
N VAL A 58 20.33 -17.41 -16.37
CA VAL A 58 20.51 -16.67 -15.12
C VAL A 58 19.41 -17.06 -14.16
N ASN A 59 19.72 -18.02 -13.28
CA ASN A 59 18.85 -18.44 -12.19
C ASN A 59 18.87 -17.44 -11.04
N ILE A 60 17.69 -17.12 -10.51
CA ILE A 60 17.46 -16.15 -9.45
C ILE A 60 16.49 -16.75 -8.43
N ASP A 61 17.02 -17.10 -7.26
CA ASP A 61 16.25 -17.72 -6.19
C ASP A 61 15.15 -16.79 -5.63
N PRO A 62 14.12 -17.33 -4.96
CA PRO A 62 13.07 -16.55 -4.29
C PRO A 62 13.67 -15.47 -3.38
N PHE A 63 13.13 -14.25 -3.47
CA PHE A 63 13.55 -13.09 -2.67
C PHE A 63 15.06 -12.79 -2.74
N LYS A 64 15.69 -13.06 -3.89
CA LYS A 64 17.09 -12.69 -4.18
C LYS A 64 17.21 -11.69 -5.32
N THR A 65 18.29 -10.93 -5.27
CA THR A 65 18.74 -10.00 -6.32
C THR A 65 19.99 -10.54 -7.00
N LYS A 66 20.06 -10.46 -8.33
CA LYS A 66 21.22 -10.90 -9.11
C LYS A 66 21.58 -9.90 -10.20
N ASP A 67 22.86 -9.51 -10.24
CA ASP A 67 23.45 -8.86 -11.41
C ASP A 67 23.62 -9.92 -12.50
N THR A 68 23.04 -9.68 -13.67
CA THR A 68 22.97 -10.68 -14.74
C THR A 68 24.19 -10.67 -15.67
N GLY A 69 25.04 -9.64 -15.60
CA GLY A 69 26.05 -9.33 -16.62
C GLY A 69 25.48 -8.89 -17.97
N ILE A 70 24.16 -8.92 -18.16
CA ILE A 70 23.51 -8.56 -19.43
C ILE A 70 23.42 -7.05 -19.51
N ARG A 71 23.85 -6.48 -20.63
CA ARG A 71 23.81 -5.05 -20.87
C ARG A 71 22.37 -4.52 -20.82
N ALA A 72 22.13 -3.47 -20.03
CA ALA A 72 20.86 -2.77 -20.01
C ALA A 72 20.46 -2.20 -21.38
N ALA A 73 19.16 -2.03 -21.62
CA ALA A 73 18.66 -1.36 -22.81
C ALA A 73 19.15 0.10 -22.88
N ASP A 74 19.58 0.59 -24.05
CA ASP A 74 19.67 2.04 -24.27
C ASP A 74 18.24 2.58 -24.37
N SER A 75 17.75 3.20 -23.30
CA SER A 75 16.37 3.63 -23.10
C SER A 75 15.80 4.50 -24.24
N ASN A 76 16.66 5.10 -25.07
CA ASN A 76 16.27 5.97 -26.17
C ASN A 76 16.37 5.33 -27.55
N LYS A 77 16.94 4.13 -27.67
CA LYS A 77 17.28 3.52 -28.96
C LYS A 77 16.86 2.06 -29.06
N GLU A 78 16.82 1.34 -27.94
CA GLU A 78 16.64 -0.10 -27.91
C GLU A 78 15.46 -0.50 -27.03
N ALA A 79 14.74 -1.54 -27.44
CA ALA A 79 13.91 -2.34 -26.55
C ALA A 79 14.59 -3.71 -26.39
N VAL A 80 14.61 -4.22 -25.16
CA VAL A 80 15.16 -5.54 -24.84
C VAL A 80 14.01 -6.40 -24.35
N ARG A 81 13.76 -7.49 -25.06
CA ARG A 81 12.81 -8.51 -24.67
C ARG A 81 13.51 -9.57 -23.84
N LEU A 82 12.93 -9.89 -22.70
CA LEU A 82 13.41 -10.89 -21.78
C LEU A 82 12.40 -12.02 -21.71
N THR A 83 12.87 -13.25 -21.88
CA THR A 83 12.05 -14.45 -21.67
C THR A 83 12.51 -15.15 -20.41
N PHE A 84 11.59 -15.32 -19.48
CA PHE A 84 11.79 -16.02 -18.23
C PHE A 84 11.13 -17.38 -18.24
N LYS A 85 11.74 -18.34 -17.56
CA LYS A 85 11.09 -19.55 -17.10
C LYS A 85 10.72 -19.37 -15.63
N TYR A 86 9.46 -19.63 -15.31
CA TYR A 86 8.94 -19.68 -13.96
C TYR A 86 8.16 -20.97 -13.81
N GLU A 87 8.56 -21.81 -12.87
CA GLU A 87 8.13 -23.21 -12.80
C GLU A 87 8.39 -23.95 -14.14
N ASN A 88 7.33 -24.36 -14.84
CA ASN A 88 7.40 -25.04 -16.13
C ASN A 88 6.92 -24.18 -17.31
N HIS A 89 6.72 -22.88 -17.09
CA HIS A 89 6.08 -21.97 -18.04
C HIS A 89 6.99 -20.81 -18.44
N LYS A 90 6.74 -20.26 -19.63
CA LYS A 90 7.51 -19.17 -20.21
C LYS A 90 6.76 -17.84 -20.19
N TYR A 91 7.48 -16.80 -19.79
CA TYR A 91 6.95 -15.46 -19.63
C TYR A 91 7.84 -14.44 -20.34
N GLU A 92 7.23 -13.51 -21.06
CA GLU A 92 7.93 -12.54 -21.90
C GLU A 92 7.62 -11.11 -21.45
N VAL A 93 8.64 -10.25 -21.43
CA VAL A 93 8.45 -8.81 -21.20
C VAL A 93 9.48 -7.96 -21.93
N ASP A 94 9.04 -6.79 -22.39
CA ASP A 94 9.90 -5.79 -23.02
C ASP A 94 10.33 -4.72 -21.99
N ILE A 95 11.63 -4.43 -21.93
CA ILE A 95 12.23 -3.36 -21.14
C ILE A 95 13.00 -2.35 -22.03
N PRO A 96 12.94 -1.03 -21.74
CA PRO A 96 11.97 -0.40 -20.84
C PRO A 96 10.55 -0.65 -21.32
N SER A 97 9.61 -0.80 -20.37
CA SER A 97 8.20 -1.01 -20.68
C SER A 97 7.65 0.15 -21.53
N SER A 98 6.63 -0.15 -22.33
CA SER A 98 5.95 0.87 -23.16
C SER A 98 5.23 1.95 -22.34
N SER A 99 5.17 1.79 -21.02
CA SER A 99 4.61 2.70 -20.04
C SER A 99 5.65 2.94 -18.93
N ASN A 100 5.60 4.09 -18.26
CA ASN A 100 6.35 4.30 -17.01
C ASN A 100 5.77 3.50 -15.82
N LYS A 101 4.76 2.67 -16.08
CA LYS A 101 4.08 1.82 -15.11
C LYS A 101 4.57 0.38 -15.16
N SER A 102 4.22 -0.39 -14.13
CA SER A 102 4.35 -1.84 -14.10
C SER A 102 3.65 -2.49 -15.30
N SER A 103 4.14 -3.66 -15.67
CA SER A 103 3.59 -4.45 -16.78
C SER A 103 3.45 -5.90 -16.36
N VAL A 104 2.33 -6.52 -16.70
CA VAL A 104 2.17 -7.98 -16.54
C VAL A 104 2.90 -8.65 -17.70
N MET A 105 3.75 -9.64 -17.39
CA MET A 105 4.46 -10.41 -18.38
C MET A 105 3.46 -11.17 -19.27
N LYS A 106 3.78 -11.29 -20.56
CA LYS A 106 3.01 -12.11 -21.47
C LYS A 106 3.32 -13.58 -21.19
N ASN A 107 2.30 -14.31 -20.75
CA ASN A 107 2.34 -15.76 -20.61
C ASN A 107 2.33 -16.43 -22.00
N LEU A 108 3.35 -17.22 -22.32
CA LEU A 108 3.56 -17.78 -23.67
C LEU A 108 2.98 -19.18 -23.86
N ASP A 109 2.80 -19.94 -22.79
CA ASP A 109 2.45 -21.37 -22.84
C ASP A 109 1.38 -21.78 -21.81
N GLY A 110 0.62 -20.81 -21.28
CA GLY A 110 -0.58 -21.06 -20.47
C GLY A 110 -0.29 -21.37 -19.00
N GLY A 111 0.75 -20.77 -18.42
CA GLY A 111 1.04 -20.88 -16.99
C GLY A 111 -0.07 -20.37 -16.07
N ASN A 112 -0.08 -20.84 -14.82
CA ASN A 112 -1.16 -20.58 -13.87
C ASN A 112 -1.02 -19.25 -13.13
N HIS A 113 0.11 -18.57 -13.26
CA HIS A 113 0.42 -17.33 -12.56
C HIS A 113 0.59 -16.20 -13.55
N ASP A 114 0.09 -15.03 -13.17
CA ASP A 114 0.50 -13.77 -13.77
C ASP A 114 1.73 -13.24 -13.00
N LEU A 115 2.67 -12.62 -13.72
CA LEU A 115 3.87 -12.02 -13.14
C LEU A 115 3.91 -10.54 -13.49
N THR A 116 4.00 -9.67 -12.49
CA THR A 116 4.10 -8.22 -12.69
C THR A 116 5.56 -7.81 -12.60
N VAL A 117 6.02 -6.99 -13.55
CA VAL A 117 7.34 -6.37 -13.49
C VAL A 117 7.28 -4.88 -13.23
N VAL A 118 8.27 -4.40 -12.48
CA VAL A 118 8.58 -2.98 -12.33
C VAL A 118 10.01 -2.77 -12.79
N TYR A 119 10.17 -2.05 -13.89
CA TYR A 119 11.49 -1.67 -14.40
C TYR A 119 11.84 -0.26 -13.92
N THR A 120 12.95 -0.14 -13.20
CA THR A 120 13.54 1.14 -12.80
C THR A 120 14.69 1.45 -13.75
N PRO A 121 14.56 2.44 -14.65
CA PRO A 121 15.64 2.82 -15.56
C PRO A 121 16.88 3.33 -14.80
N ASN A 122 16.66 4.00 -13.67
CA ASN A 122 17.71 4.41 -12.75
C ASN A 122 18.31 3.17 -12.09
N GLY A 123 19.51 2.77 -12.53
CA GLY A 123 20.18 1.55 -12.05
C GLY A 123 19.88 0.28 -12.86
N ALA A 124 19.14 0.37 -13.97
CA ALA A 124 18.80 -0.77 -14.84
C ALA A 124 18.29 -2.00 -14.06
N PHE A 125 17.24 -1.79 -13.27
CA PHE A 125 16.76 -2.75 -12.30
C PHE A 125 15.37 -3.27 -12.68
N LEU A 126 15.17 -4.60 -12.65
CA LEU A 126 13.89 -5.24 -12.91
C LEU A 126 13.44 -6.03 -11.68
N ALA A 127 12.39 -5.58 -11.01
CA ALA A 127 11.74 -6.34 -9.95
C ALA A 127 10.58 -7.16 -10.52
N ILE A 128 10.50 -8.44 -10.18
CA ILE A 128 9.45 -9.37 -10.63
C ILE A 128 8.64 -9.82 -9.43
N PHE A 129 7.33 -9.59 -9.46
CA PHE A 129 6.36 -9.95 -8.44
C PHE A 129 5.39 -11.00 -8.98
N SER A 130 4.86 -11.86 -8.10
CA SER A 130 3.66 -12.61 -8.44
C SER A 130 2.47 -11.65 -8.47
N SER A 131 1.66 -11.69 -9.53
CA SER A 131 0.50 -10.83 -9.64
C SER A 131 -0.61 -11.36 -8.74
N ALA A 132 -0.80 -10.71 -7.59
CA ALA A 132 -1.96 -10.94 -6.76
C ALA A 132 -3.23 -10.39 -7.43
N GLN A 133 -4.35 -11.10 -7.26
CA GLN A 133 -5.66 -10.55 -7.59
C GLN A 133 -6.03 -9.47 -6.57
N LEU A 134 -5.77 -8.20 -6.90
CA LEU A 134 -5.86 -7.09 -5.93
C LEU A 134 -7.22 -6.96 -5.20
N HIS A 135 -8.33 -7.41 -5.79
CA HIS A 135 -9.63 -7.36 -5.13
C HIS A 135 -9.79 -8.42 -4.02
N ARG A 136 -8.94 -9.46 -3.99
CA ARG A 136 -8.99 -10.58 -3.04
C ARG A 136 -7.60 -11.12 -2.66
N TRP A 137 -6.62 -10.24 -2.54
CA TRP A 137 -5.22 -10.65 -2.36
C TRP A 137 -4.93 -11.34 -1.03
N MET A 138 -5.79 -11.17 -0.01
CA MET A 138 -5.61 -11.85 1.27
C MET A 138 -6.05 -13.32 1.21
N GLU A 139 -6.74 -13.76 0.16
CA GLU A 139 -7.18 -15.17 -0.04
C GLU A 139 -6.02 -16.16 0.01
N GLU A 140 -4.84 -15.78 -0.48
CA GLU A 140 -3.66 -16.66 -0.56
C GLU A 140 -2.88 -16.78 0.76
N LEU A 141 -3.24 -16.00 1.79
CA LEU A 141 -2.51 -15.96 3.05
C LEU A 141 -3.13 -16.87 4.09
N HIS A 142 -2.29 -17.48 4.94
CA HIS A 142 -2.76 -18.32 6.04
C HIS A 142 -3.51 -17.51 7.10
N ASP A 143 -4.57 -18.11 7.67
CA ASP A 143 -5.45 -17.46 8.65
C ASP A 143 -4.75 -17.09 9.96
N ASP A 144 -3.72 -17.83 10.35
CA ASP A 144 -2.99 -17.61 11.61
C ASP A 144 -2.03 -16.42 11.56
N TRP A 145 -1.80 -15.81 10.39
CA TRP A 145 -0.93 -14.63 10.32
C TRP A 145 -1.57 -13.46 11.09
N PRO A 146 -0.87 -12.87 12.07
CA PRO A 146 -1.32 -11.64 12.71
C PRO A 146 -1.29 -10.47 11.72
N LEU A 147 -2.33 -9.62 11.72
CA LEU A 147 -2.43 -8.51 10.77
C LEU A 147 -1.22 -7.55 10.72
N PRO A 148 -0.50 -7.27 11.82
CA PRO A 148 0.71 -6.45 11.79
C PRO A 148 1.83 -6.96 10.88
N LEU A 149 1.85 -8.26 10.56
CA LEU A 149 2.88 -8.89 9.71
C LEU A 149 2.56 -8.77 8.21
N LEU A 150 1.37 -8.28 7.86
CA LEU A 150 0.97 -8.13 6.48
C LEU A 150 1.49 -6.80 5.93
N SER A 151 1.76 -6.80 4.62
CA SER A 151 2.02 -5.59 3.84
C SER A 151 0.70 -5.06 3.33
N ILE A 152 0.15 -4.05 4.02
CA ILE A 152 -1.22 -3.58 3.83
C ILE A 152 -1.21 -2.19 3.17
N PRO A 153 -1.75 -2.06 1.95
CA PRO A 153 -1.92 -0.75 1.34
C PRO A 153 -3.06 0.01 2.02
N GLY A 154 -2.82 1.30 2.31
CA GLY A 154 -3.79 2.19 2.92
C GLY A 154 -3.95 3.51 2.16
N THR A 155 -5.05 4.21 2.41
CA THR A 155 -5.30 5.54 1.87
C THR A 155 -5.59 6.55 2.97
N HIS A 156 -5.00 7.73 2.84
CA HIS A 156 -5.17 8.84 3.78
C HIS A 156 -6.45 9.62 3.44
N ASN A 157 -7.22 9.97 4.48
CA ASN A 157 -8.54 10.56 4.37
C ASN A 157 -9.34 9.97 3.19
N SER A 158 -9.51 8.65 3.21
CA SER A 158 -9.88 7.80 2.07
C SER A 158 -11.04 8.27 1.19
N PRO A 159 -12.14 8.86 1.70
CA PRO A 159 -13.25 9.25 0.84
C PRO A 159 -13.05 10.59 0.10
N THR A 160 -11.89 11.25 0.23
CA THR A 160 -11.63 12.59 -0.36
C THR A 160 -11.28 12.55 -1.86
N CYS A 161 -12.14 11.94 -2.66
CA CYS A 161 -11.99 11.86 -4.12
C CYS A 161 -12.87 12.83 -4.91
N PHE A 162 -13.81 13.50 -4.24
CA PHE A 162 -14.78 14.39 -4.87
C PHE A 162 -14.16 15.75 -5.23
N THR A 163 -14.90 16.51 -6.04
CA THR A 163 -14.59 17.93 -6.29
C THR A 163 -14.70 18.71 -4.98
N ALA A 164 -13.55 19.18 -4.49
CA ALA A 164 -13.37 19.91 -3.24
C ALA A 164 -12.36 21.05 -3.45
N LEU A 165 -12.06 21.81 -2.39
CA LEU A 165 -10.93 22.74 -2.41
C LEU A 165 -9.62 21.96 -2.69
N PRO A 166 -8.64 22.53 -3.41
CA PRO A 166 -7.48 21.77 -3.91
C PRO A 166 -6.67 21.03 -2.84
N SER A 167 -6.58 21.57 -1.62
CA SER A 167 -5.86 20.98 -0.48
C SER A 167 -6.68 19.93 0.30
N VAL A 168 -7.96 19.75 -0.02
CA VAL A 168 -8.88 18.80 0.63
C VAL A 168 -8.91 17.44 -0.08
N ARG A 169 -8.58 17.41 -1.37
CA ARG A 169 -8.62 16.19 -2.18
C ARG A 169 -7.34 15.39 -2.02
N CYS A 170 -7.41 14.29 -1.27
CA CYS A 170 -6.27 13.39 -1.04
C CYS A 170 -6.30 12.18 -1.99
N GLN A 171 -7.47 11.82 -2.53
CA GLN A 171 -7.64 10.61 -3.33
C GLN A 171 -8.09 10.89 -4.77
N ALA A 172 -7.68 10.02 -5.69
CA ALA A 172 -8.04 10.11 -7.10
C ALA A 172 -9.36 9.40 -7.42
N VAL A 173 -9.68 8.34 -6.66
CA VAL A 173 -10.80 7.41 -6.90
C VAL A 173 -11.58 7.12 -5.61
N ASP A 174 -12.80 6.60 -5.74
CA ASP A 174 -13.71 6.32 -4.63
C ASP A 174 -13.34 5.06 -3.83
N ILE A 175 -14.06 4.81 -2.73
CA ILE A 175 -13.80 3.67 -1.82
C ILE A 175 -13.94 2.32 -2.53
N PRO A 176 -15.01 2.04 -3.30
CA PRO A 176 -15.11 0.79 -4.05
C PRO A 176 -13.89 0.54 -4.95
N GLU A 177 -13.42 1.56 -5.66
CA GLU A 177 -12.27 1.43 -6.55
C GLU A 177 -10.95 1.24 -5.78
N GLN A 178 -10.77 1.91 -4.65
CA GLN A 178 -9.62 1.67 -3.75
C GLN A 178 -9.60 0.20 -3.28
N LEU A 179 -10.74 -0.33 -2.83
CA LEU A 179 -10.86 -1.70 -2.33
C LEU A 179 -10.62 -2.73 -3.45
N ARG A 180 -11.21 -2.56 -4.63
CA ARG A 180 -10.98 -3.46 -5.79
C ARG A 180 -9.51 -3.52 -6.20
N ASN A 181 -8.74 -2.47 -5.93
CA ASN A 181 -7.33 -2.38 -6.28
C ASN A 181 -6.38 -2.59 -5.09
N GLY A 182 -6.85 -3.22 -4.00
CA GLY A 182 -5.99 -3.79 -2.97
C GLY A 182 -5.84 -2.98 -1.69
N VAL A 183 -6.43 -1.78 -1.60
CA VAL A 183 -6.44 -1.00 -0.36
C VAL A 183 -7.24 -1.75 0.72
N ARG A 184 -6.66 -1.91 1.91
CA ARG A 184 -7.31 -2.56 3.06
C ARG A 184 -7.16 -1.78 4.37
N PHE A 185 -6.50 -0.63 4.35
CA PHE A 185 -6.51 0.33 5.45
C PHE A 185 -7.14 1.65 5.00
N LEU A 186 -8.16 2.11 5.73
CA LEU A 186 -8.86 3.36 5.44
C LEU A 186 -8.72 4.34 6.61
N ASP A 187 -8.15 5.52 6.36
CA ASP A 187 -8.16 6.65 7.30
C ASP A 187 -9.44 7.45 7.08
N ILE A 188 -10.37 7.39 8.04
CA ILE A 188 -11.69 7.99 7.97
C ILE A 188 -11.80 9.11 8.98
N ARG A 189 -12.21 10.29 8.51
CA ARG A 189 -12.37 11.48 9.34
C ARG A 189 -13.80 11.98 9.30
N VAL A 190 -14.39 12.12 10.48
CA VAL A 190 -15.82 12.42 10.64
C VAL A 190 -16.05 13.64 11.51
N SER A 191 -17.03 14.45 11.12
CA SER A 191 -17.59 15.52 11.93
C SER A 191 -18.75 14.99 12.77
N VAL A 192 -18.72 15.30 14.05
CA VAL A 192 -19.66 14.77 15.05
C VAL A 192 -20.59 15.88 15.52
N SER A 193 -21.90 15.62 15.46
CA SER A 193 -22.92 16.54 15.97
C SER A 193 -23.29 16.20 17.42
N SER A 194 -23.60 17.21 18.22
CA SER A 194 -24.11 16.99 19.58
C SER A 194 -25.54 16.43 19.61
N SER A 195 -26.27 16.48 18.48
CA SER A 195 -27.70 16.16 18.41
C SER A 195 -28.07 15.18 17.28
N SER A 196 -27.11 14.61 16.58
CA SER A 196 -27.34 13.66 15.49
C SER A 196 -26.17 12.66 15.39
N ASP A 197 -26.51 11.40 15.12
CA ASP A 197 -25.60 10.29 14.89
C ASP A 197 -25.18 10.13 13.42
N ASP A 198 -25.60 11.05 12.54
CA ASP A 198 -25.16 11.11 11.16
C ASP A 198 -23.76 11.75 11.08
N LEU A 199 -22.77 10.89 10.82
CA LEU A 199 -21.36 11.27 10.80
C LEU A 199 -20.99 11.76 9.39
N ALA A 200 -20.83 13.08 9.24
CA ALA A 200 -20.41 13.68 7.98
C ALA A 200 -18.91 13.50 7.76
N LEU A 201 -18.51 13.12 6.54
CA LEU A 201 -17.11 12.95 6.15
C LEU A 201 -16.46 14.32 5.85
N VAL A 202 -15.29 14.55 6.43
CA VAL A 202 -14.61 15.87 6.41
C VAL A 202 -13.11 15.75 6.18
N HIS A 203 -12.48 16.88 5.86
CA HIS A 203 -11.03 17.07 5.90
C HIS A 203 -10.73 18.34 6.68
N SER A 204 -10.16 18.23 7.88
CA SER A 204 -10.05 19.36 8.81
C SER A 204 -11.44 20.01 8.99
N VAL A 205 -11.56 21.33 8.77
CA VAL A 205 -12.83 22.06 8.89
C VAL A 205 -13.70 22.04 7.62
N PHE A 206 -13.25 21.38 6.55
CA PHE A 206 -13.90 21.43 5.25
C PHE A 206 -14.70 20.16 4.94
N PRO A 207 -15.85 20.26 4.26
CA PRO A 207 -16.53 19.11 3.70
C PRO A 207 -15.68 18.52 2.56
N ILE A 208 -15.76 17.20 2.38
CA ILE A 208 -14.98 16.51 1.33
C ILE A 208 -15.55 16.68 -0.09
N ALA A 209 -16.70 17.35 -0.25
CA ALA A 209 -17.35 17.59 -1.52
C ALA A 209 -18.08 18.95 -1.55
N LEU A 210 -17.96 19.68 -2.66
CA LEU A 210 -18.71 20.94 -2.88
C LEU A 210 -20.18 20.73 -3.26
N THR A 211 -20.56 19.51 -3.64
CA THR A 211 -21.90 19.17 -4.14
C THR A 211 -22.85 18.64 -3.07
N GLY A 212 -22.45 18.66 -1.80
CA GLY A 212 -23.24 18.20 -0.66
C GLY A 212 -22.42 17.34 0.29
N ALA A 213 -22.92 17.21 1.53
CA ALA A 213 -22.30 16.37 2.53
C ALA A 213 -22.29 14.89 2.09
N ARG A 214 -21.21 14.20 2.42
CA ARG A 214 -21.08 12.75 2.28
C ARG A 214 -21.06 12.16 3.67
N TYR A 215 -21.70 11.01 3.86
CA TYR A 215 -21.91 10.44 5.19
C TYR A 215 -21.21 9.09 5.33
N PHE A 216 -20.77 8.81 6.56
CA PHE A 216 -20.17 7.54 6.94
C PHE A 216 -21.08 6.34 6.65
N ARG A 217 -22.40 6.52 6.82
CA ARG A 217 -23.42 5.49 6.57
C ARG A 217 -23.36 4.94 5.15
N ASP A 218 -23.28 5.80 4.14
CA ASP A 218 -23.29 5.36 2.74
C ASP A 218 -21.98 4.63 2.41
N MET A 219 -20.86 5.19 2.87
CA MET A 219 -19.53 4.63 2.68
C MET A 219 -19.39 3.24 3.32
N VAL A 220 -19.93 3.03 4.52
CA VAL A 220 -19.79 1.73 5.20
C VAL A 220 -20.61 0.63 4.54
N GLU A 221 -21.73 0.96 3.89
CA GLU A 221 -22.48 -0.01 3.09
C GLU A 221 -21.69 -0.44 1.84
N GLU A 222 -20.91 0.44 1.23
CA GLU A 222 -20.00 0.07 0.14
C GLU A 222 -18.90 -0.90 0.60
N ILE A 223 -18.37 -0.69 1.81
CA ILE A 223 -17.37 -1.58 2.42
C ILE A 223 -17.99 -2.95 2.75
N TYR A 224 -19.22 -2.99 3.29
CA TYR A 224 -19.91 -4.26 3.52
C TYR A 224 -20.11 -5.03 2.22
N LYS A 225 -20.56 -4.35 1.15
CA LYS A 225 -20.73 -4.98 -0.16
C LYS A 225 -19.40 -5.58 -0.67
N PHE A 226 -18.31 -4.85 -0.53
CA PHE A 226 -16.99 -5.36 -0.91
C PHE A 226 -16.60 -6.62 -0.11
N LEU A 227 -16.84 -6.64 1.20
CA LEU A 227 -16.56 -7.80 2.07
C LEU A 227 -17.54 -8.97 1.83
N ASP A 228 -18.75 -8.71 1.36
CA ASP A 228 -19.70 -9.74 0.92
C ASP A 228 -19.21 -10.42 -0.37
N GLU A 229 -18.70 -9.62 -1.32
CA GLU A 229 -18.15 -10.09 -2.59
C GLU A 229 -16.77 -10.77 -2.43
N ASN A 230 -16.01 -10.40 -1.39
CA ASN A 230 -14.65 -10.88 -1.14
C ASN A 230 -14.50 -11.29 0.34
N PRO A 231 -15.09 -12.42 0.77
CA PRO A 231 -15.12 -12.83 2.17
C PRO A 231 -13.75 -13.21 2.74
N SER A 232 -12.75 -13.43 1.88
CA SER A 232 -11.35 -13.60 2.28
C SER A 232 -10.75 -12.32 2.88
N GLU A 233 -11.30 -11.15 2.55
CA GLU A 233 -10.66 -9.88 2.86
C GLU A 233 -11.10 -9.33 4.22
N THR A 234 -10.30 -8.42 4.75
CA THR A 234 -10.64 -7.62 5.94
C THR A 234 -10.26 -6.16 5.73
N VAL A 235 -10.96 -5.22 6.35
CA VAL A 235 -10.65 -3.79 6.24
C VAL A 235 -10.30 -3.23 7.61
N ILE A 236 -9.10 -2.67 7.75
CA ILE A 236 -8.72 -1.89 8.93
C ILE A 236 -9.23 -0.46 8.72
N MET A 237 -10.06 0.03 9.63
CA MET A 237 -10.66 1.35 9.57
C MET A 237 -10.16 2.19 10.76
N SER A 238 -9.28 3.13 10.46
CA SER A 238 -8.86 4.18 11.40
C SER A 238 -9.91 5.29 11.38
N ILE A 239 -10.51 5.59 12.54
CA ILE A 239 -11.54 6.62 12.64
C ILE A 239 -11.07 7.73 13.56
N LYS A 240 -11.12 8.97 13.07
CA LYS A 240 -10.74 10.18 13.80
C LYS A 240 -11.87 11.21 13.76
N ARG A 241 -12.10 11.89 14.89
CA ARG A 241 -12.97 13.08 14.92
C ARG A 241 -12.24 14.30 14.33
N GLU A 242 -12.91 14.99 13.41
CA GLU A 242 -12.51 16.27 12.81
C GLU A 242 -13.75 17.13 12.54
N GLY A 243 -13.61 18.19 11.74
CA GLY A 243 -14.73 19.04 11.36
C GLY A 243 -15.06 20.13 12.38
N THR A 244 -16.13 20.85 12.08
CA THR A 244 -16.65 21.96 12.90
C THR A 244 -17.83 21.53 13.79
N GLY A 245 -18.18 20.25 13.76
CA GLY A 245 -19.18 19.66 14.63
C GLY A 245 -18.83 19.83 16.11
N ARG A 246 -19.84 20.12 16.94
CA ARG A 246 -19.67 20.37 18.38
C ARG A 246 -19.74 19.11 19.25
N GLY A 247 -19.82 17.93 18.62
CA GLY A 247 -19.83 16.66 19.35
C GLY A 247 -18.44 16.25 19.83
N THR A 248 -18.42 15.40 20.85
CA THR A 248 -17.19 14.93 21.51
C THR A 248 -16.72 13.56 20.98
N ASP A 249 -15.55 13.13 21.43
CA ASP A 249 -15.02 11.79 21.12
C ASP A 249 -15.88 10.69 21.73
N GLU A 250 -16.38 10.92 22.95
CA GLU A 250 -17.30 10.02 23.64
C GLU A 250 -18.59 9.82 22.84
N GLN A 251 -19.13 10.91 22.29
CA GLN A 251 -20.31 10.84 21.41
C GLN A 251 -20.00 10.08 20.12
N LEU A 252 -18.80 10.27 19.54
CA LEU A 252 -18.36 9.48 18.38
C LEU A 252 -18.36 7.98 18.70
N GLY A 253 -17.79 7.59 19.85
CA GLY A 253 -17.79 6.20 20.32
C GLY A 253 -19.20 5.63 20.43
N LYS A 254 -20.10 6.34 21.12
CA LYS A 254 -21.51 5.92 21.28
C LYS A 254 -22.24 5.83 19.95
N TYR A 255 -22.09 6.80 19.06
CA TYR A 255 -22.74 6.77 17.74
C TYR A 255 -22.21 5.62 16.88
N LEU A 256 -20.89 5.43 16.79
CA LEU A 256 -20.30 4.30 16.06
C LEU A 256 -20.83 2.97 16.59
N LYS A 257 -20.80 2.79 17.91
CA LYS A 257 -21.28 1.56 18.55
C LYS A 257 -22.76 1.31 18.26
N HIS A 258 -23.64 2.25 18.61
CA HIS A 258 -25.09 2.01 18.57
C HIS A 258 -25.68 2.10 17.18
N SER A 259 -25.22 3.06 16.37
CA SER A 259 -25.86 3.39 15.09
C SER A 259 -25.29 2.64 13.90
N TYR A 260 -24.11 2.01 14.05
CA TYR A 260 -23.42 1.31 12.98
C TYR A 260 -23.00 -0.12 13.38
N VAL A 261 -22.20 -0.27 14.45
CA VAL A 261 -21.64 -1.58 14.83
C VAL A 261 -22.69 -2.53 15.38
N ASP A 262 -23.52 -2.10 16.33
CA ASP A 262 -24.54 -2.93 16.97
C ASP A 262 -25.60 -3.43 15.96
N LYS A 263 -25.80 -2.70 14.85
CA LYS A 263 -26.71 -3.10 13.77
C LYS A 263 -26.17 -4.27 12.92
N ARG A 264 -24.85 -4.46 12.86
CA ARG A 264 -24.20 -5.56 12.12
C ARG A 264 -22.95 -6.08 12.85
N ARG A 265 -23.09 -6.48 14.12
CA ARG A 265 -21.94 -6.84 14.98
C ARG A 265 -20.96 -7.82 14.36
N SER A 266 -21.45 -8.82 13.62
CA SER A 266 -20.61 -9.83 12.96
C SER A 266 -19.65 -9.26 11.90
N ARG A 267 -19.92 -8.04 11.39
CA ARG A 267 -19.08 -7.33 10.42
C ARG A 267 -18.01 -6.45 11.08
N TRP A 268 -17.87 -6.45 12.40
CA TRP A 268 -16.90 -5.61 13.09
C TRP A 268 -16.06 -6.43 14.06
N TRP A 269 -14.75 -6.24 13.99
CA TRP A 269 -13.84 -6.59 15.05
C TRP A 269 -13.68 -5.37 15.96
N THR A 270 -14.20 -5.50 17.18
CA THR A 270 -14.14 -4.43 18.19
C THR A 270 -13.44 -4.85 19.48
N GLU A 271 -12.91 -6.07 19.51
CA GLU A 271 -12.10 -6.49 20.64
C GLU A 271 -10.82 -5.63 20.68
N PRO A 272 -10.43 -5.10 21.84
CA PRO A 272 -9.23 -4.28 22.00
C PRO A 272 -7.96 -5.15 21.98
N LYS A 273 -7.79 -5.93 20.92
CA LYS A 273 -6.61 -6.74 20.65
C LYS A 273 -6.37 -6.86 19.15
N VAL A 274 -5.12 -7.11 18.78
CA VAL A 274 -4.71 -7.39 17.41
C VAL A 274 -5.29 -8.74 16.97
N PRO A 275 -6.07 -8.81 15.86
CA PRO A 275 -6.57 -10.07 15.34
C PRO A 275 -5.54 -10.80 14.45
N THR A 276 -5.71 -12.12 14.34
CA THR A 276 -5.20 -12.89 13.20
C THR A 276 -6.02 -12.58 11.94
N LEU A 277 -5.47 -12.87 10.76
CA LEU A 277 -6.16 -12.68 9.51
C LEU A 277 -7.51 -13.42 9.50
N GLY A 278 -7.52 -14.70 9.86
CA GLY A 278 -8.73 -15.54 9.93
C GLY A 278 -9.81 -14.96 10.84
N GLY A 279 -9.42 -14.43 12.01
CA GLY A 279 -10.35 -13.75 12.92
C GLY A 279 -10.93 -12.44 12.37
N ALA A 280 -10.21 -11.79 11.45
CA ALA A 280 -10.57 -10.51 10.85
C ALA A 280 -11.34 -10.64 9.51
N ARG A 281 -11.26 -11.79 8.83
CA ARG A 281 -11.89 -11.99 7.51
C ARG A 281 -13.39 -11.70 7.52
N GLY A 282 -13.85 -11.01 6.48
CA GLY A 282 -15.24 -10.56 6.34
C GLY A 282 -15.66 -9.45 7.31
N ARG A 283 -14.71 -8.86 8.07
CA ARG A 283 -14.97 -7.84 9.09
C ARG A 283 -14.18 -6.56 8.86
N ILE A 284 -14.67 -5.49 9.47
CA ILE A 284 -13.96 -4.23 9.63
C ILE A 284 -13.28 -4.24 11.01
N VAL A 285 -11.96 -4.07 11.05
CA VAL A 285 -11.17 -3.93 12.28
C VAL A 285 -11.06 -2.46 12.62
N ILE A 286 -11.58 -2.05 13.79
CA ILE A 286 -11.59 -0.64 14.17
C ILE A 286 -10.29 -0.24 14.87
N VAL A 287 -9.69 0.85 14.38
CA VAL A 287 -8.59 1.58 15.03
C VAL A 287 -9.13 2.94 15.46
N ARG A 288 -9.08 3.20 16.77
CA ARG A 288 -9.83 4.28 17.42
C ARG A 288 -8.92 5.48 17.69
N ARG A 289 -8.96 6.52 16.84
CA ARG A 289 -8.26 7.81 17.05
C ARG A 289 -9.16 8.86 17.72
N PHE A 290 -9.84 8.46 18.79
CA PHE A 290 -10.75 9.28 19.60
C PHE A 290 -10.92 8.62 20.97
N TYR A 291 -11.18 9.33 22.06
CA TYR A 291 -11.37 8.72 23.40
C TYR A 291 -12.75 8.07 23.61
N LEU A 292 -12.79 7.04 24.47
CA LEU A 292 -14.05 6.46 24.96
C LEU A 292 -14.51 7.17 26.24
N ASP A 293 -15.82 7.21 26.46
CA ASP A 293 -16.35 7.49 27.80
C ASP A 293 -16.13 6.31 28.74
N ASP A 294 -16.09 6.61 30.05
CA ASP A 294 -15.76 5.62 31.08
C ASP A 294 -16.78 4.48 31.15
N GLU A 295 -18.08 4.76 30.96
CA GLU A 295 -19.12 3.72 30.88
C GLU A 295 -18.84 2.75 29.72
N MET A 296 -18.43 3.26 28.55
CA MET A 296 -18.09 2.40 27.41
C MET A 296 -16.78 1.63 27.63
N LYS A 297 -15.79 2.22 28.32
CA LYS A 297 -14.56 1.50 28.70
C LYS A 297 -14.87 0.32 29.62
N GLU A 298 -15.70 0.54 30.63
CA GLU A 298 -16.05 -0.47 31.64
C GLU A 298 -16.99 -1.55 31.09
N SER A 299 -17.97 -1.17 30.27
CA SER A 299 -19.01 -2.09 29.78
C SER A 299 -18.61 -2.92 28.56
N CYS A 300 -17.55 -2.53 27.83
CA CYS A 300 -17.09 -3.27 26.65
C CYS A 300 -15.95 -4.23 27.00
N TRP A 301 -16.05 -5.46 26.47
CA TRP A 301 -15.01 -6.49 26.54
C TRP A 301 -14.45 -6.74 27.96
N ASP A 302 -15.35 -6.83 28.94
CA ASP A 302 -15.04 -7.09 30.36
C ASP A 302 -14.09 -6.03 30.96
N GLY A 303 -14.32 -4.76 30.62
CA GLY A 303 -13.54 -3.63 31.10
C GLY A 303 -12.24 -3.38 30.34
N ARG A 304 -11.97 -4.15 29.27
CA ARG A 304 -10.78 -3.94 28.42
C ARG A 304 -10.94 -2.79 27.40
N GLY A 305 -12.14 -2.21 27.28
CA GLY A 305 -12.43 -1.14 26.35
C GLY A 305 -12.98 -1.61 25.01
N TRP A 306 -12.84 -0.80 23.97
CA TRP A 306 -13.49 -1.02 22.66
C TRP A 306 -12.62 -0.54 21.50
N GLY A 307 -12.35 -1.45 20.57
CA GLY A 307 -11.47 -1.23 19.42
C GLY A 307 -9.99 -1.19 19.78
N ILE A 308 -9.13 -1.20 18.77
CA ILE A 308 -7.69 -0.99 18.96
C ILE A 308 -7.48 0.48 19.31
N ASP A 309 -6.93 0.76 20.50
CA ASP A 309 -6.76 2.13 20.98
C ASP A 309 -5.65 2.86 20.22
N ALA A 310 -6.00 4.03 19.69
CA ALA A 310 -5.08 4.95 19.03
C ALA A 310 -5.41 6.42 19.38
N GLY A 311 -6.02 6.65 20.55
CA GLY A 311 -6.44 7.99 21.01
C GLY A 311 -5.27 8.94 21.24
N ASP A 312 -4.21 8.44 21.88
CA ASP A 312 -2.96 9.17 22.14
C ASP A 312 -2.02 9.16 20.92
N TRP A 313 -2.50 9.70 19.80
CA TRP A 313 -1.74 9.75 18.55
C TRP A 313 -0.73 10.92 18.56
N PRO A 314 0.59 10.66 18.50
CA PRO A 314 1.59 11.71 18.55
C PRO A 314 1.53 12.61 17.32
N ASP A 315 1.61 13.92 17.55
CA ASP A 315 1.52 14.90 16.48
C ASP A 315 2.81 14.98 15.65
N ASN A 316 2.66 15.00 14.32
CA ASN A 316 3.72 15.25 13.34
C ASN A 316 5.03 14.46 13.60
N CYS A 317 4.92 13.17 13.95
CA CYS A 317 6.04 12.37 14.46
C CYS A 317 6.77 11.57 13.37
N GLU A 318 8.07 11.35 13.57
CA GLU A 318 8.84 10.42 12.76
C GLU A 318 8.66 8.96 13.20
N ASP A 319 8.56 8.74 14.50
CA ASP A 319 8.55 7.42 15.14
C ASP A 319 7.82 7.52 16.47
N GLY A 320 6.51 7.30 16.43
CA GLY A 320 5.62 7.39 17.58
C GLY A 320 5.13 6.01 18.01
N HIS A 321 4.96 5.81 19.31
CA HIS A 321 4.37 4.60 19.90
C HIS A 321 2.98 4.97 20.43
N VAL A 322 1.98 4.14 20.14
CA VAL A 322 0.56 4.48 20.33
C VAL A 322 -0.18 3.32 21.01
N GLY A 323 -1.01 3.68 21.99
CA GLY A 323 -1.87 2.78 22.75
C GLY A 323 -1.17 2.12 23.95
N GLU A 324 -1.97 1.71 24.94
CA GLU A 324 -1.48 0.84 26.01
C GLU A 324 -1.00 -0.49 25.41
N GLY A 325 0.19 -0.96 25.81
CA GLY A 325 0.83 -2.13 25.19
C GLY A 325 1.47 -1.87 23.82
N GLU A 326 1.56 -0.60 23.38
CA GLU A 326 2.25 -0.15 22.16
C GLU A 326 1.82 -0.90 20.88
N HIS A 327 0.53 -1.18 20.72
CA HIS A 327 0.00 -1.94 19.59
C HIS A 327 0.24 -1.30 18.21
N ILE A 328 0.57 -0.01 18.15
CA ILE A 328 0.84 0.74 16.93
C ILE A 328 2.15 1.51 17.08
N ARG A 329 3.02 1.41 16.07
CA ARG A 329 4.19 2.28 15.89
C ARG A 329 4.06 3.04 14.58
N VAL A 330 4.07 4.36 14.64
CA VAL A 330 3.64 5.22 13.54
C VAL A 330 4.71 6.23 13.10
N GLN A 331 4.85 6.40 11.78
CA GLN A 331 5.45 7.58 11.17
C GLN A 331 4.33 8.42 10.55
N ASP A 332 4.13 9.63 11.07
CA ASP A 332 3.08 10.58 10.65
C ASP A 332 3.65 12.01 10.55
N PHE A 333 4.82 12.17 9.92
CA PHE A 333 5.40 13.48 9.64
C PHE A 333 4.67 14.12 8.45
N TYR A 334 3.58 14.82 8.71
CA TYR A 334 2.70 15.36 7.67
C TYR A 334 2.99 16.83 7.32
N THR A 335 3.80 17.55 8.11
CA THR A 335 4.10 18.96 7.87
C THR A 335 5.31 19.15 6.96
N VAL A 336 5.06 19.38 5.67
CA VAL A 336 6.10 19.64 4.65
C VAL A 336 5.96 21.07 4.16
N THR A 337 6.68 22.00 4.80
CA THR A 337 6.55 23.44 4.50
C THR A 337 7.13 23.84 3.13
N GLU A 338 8.22 23.20 2.72
CA GLU A 338 8.97 23.48 1.49
C GLU A 338 9.36 22.18 0.76
N SER A 339 9.68 22.29 -0.53
CA SER A 339 10.07 21.13 -1.37
C SER A 339 11.29 20.36 -0.83
N GLN A 340 12.18 21.03 -0.09
CA GLN A 340 13.36 20.42 0.54
C GLN A 340 12.95 19.39 1.62
N ASN A 341 11.79 19.57 2.26
CA ASN A 341 11.26 18.66 3.27
C ASN A 341 10.62 17.38 2.67
N ILE A 342 10.40 17.32 1.35
CA ILE A 342 9.92 16.10 0.68
C ILE A 342 10.98 15.00 0.76
N GLN A 343 12.26 15.35 0.64
CA GLN A 343 13.34 14.38 0.77
C GLN A 343 13.40 13.80 2.19
N LYS A 344 13.24 14.65 3.22
CA LYS A 344 13.12 14.24 4.61
C LYS A 344 11.93 13.29 4.82
N LYS A 345 10.77 13.60 4.21
CA LYS A 345 9.60 12.70 4.23
C LYS A 345 9.93 11.33 3.62
N ILE A 346 10.61 11.28 2.48
CA ILE A 346 11.02 10.03 1.83
C ILE A 346 11.95 9.22 2.75
N GLU A 347 12.92 9.86 3.41
CA GLU A 347 13.81 9.19 4.36
C GLU A 347 13.06 8.60 5.55
N PHE A 348 12.07 9.32 6.07
CA PHE A 348 11.23 8.86 7.19
C PHE A 348 10.37 7.67 6.76
N CYS A 349 9.78 7.73 5.55
CA CYS A 349 9.03 6.62 4.97
C CYS A 349 9.90 5.36 4.81
N ARG A 350 11.14 5.51 4.33
CA ARG A 350 12.08 4.39 4.15
C ARG A 350 12.49 3.76 5.48
N ARG A 351 12.74 4.57 6.51
CA ARG A 351 13.05 4.05 7.86
C ARG A 351 11.88 3.30 8.48
N GLN A 352 10.65 3.75 8.26
CA GLN A 352 9.46 3.05 8.76
C GLN A 352 9.19 1.75 8.00
N LEU A 353 9.43 1.71 6.68
CA LEU A 353 9.42 0.45 5.91
C LEU A 353 10.47 -0.53 6.44
N GLU A 354 11.68 -0.07 6.73
CA GLU A 354 12.73 -0.91 7.30
C GLU A 354 12.36 -1.49 8.68
N ARG A 355 11.73 -0.69 9.56
CA ARG A 355 11.20 -1.17 10.85
C ARG A 355 10.13 -2.25 10.68
N ALA A 356 9.25 -2.13 9.68
CA ALA A 356 8.30 -3.19 9.35
C ALA A 356 9.01 -4.45 8.84
N ALA A 357 10.05 -4.29 8.04
CA ALA A 357 10.81 -5.41 7.50
C ALA A 357 11.54 -6.22 8.58
N GLU A 358 11.95 -5.58 9.66
CA GLU A 358 12.65 -6.19 10.80
C GLU A 358 11.75 -7.11 11.62
N GLN A 359 10.43 -6.89 11.64
CA GLN A 359 9.50 -7.64 12.48
C GLN A 359 9.58 -9.15 12.19
N THR A 360 9.61 -9.96 13.25
CA THR A 360 9.65 -11.42 13.17
C THR A 360 8.44 -12.01 13.85
N PHE A 361 7.89 -13.07 13.25
CA PHE A 361 6.83 -13.88 13.82
C PHE A 361 6.85 -15.25 13.15
N THR A 362 6.65 -16.31 13.93
CA THR A 362 6.67 -17.71 13.46
C THR A 362 5.34 -18.36 13.81
N LEU A 363 4.66 -18.92 12.81
CA LEU A 363 3.39 -19.63 13.01
C LEU A 363 3.60 -20.96 13.72
N ALA A 364 2.54 -21.49 14.33
CA ALA A 364 2.55 -22.84 14.86
C ALA A 364 2.97 -23.85 13.77
N GLY A 365 3.93 -24.72 14.10
CA GLY A 365 4.49 -25.69 13.16
C GLY A 365 5.65 -25.19 12.29
N MET A 366 6.03 -23.91 12.39
CA MET A 366 7.30 -23.39 11.83
C MET A 366 8.45 -23.60 12.82
N ASP A 367 9.67 -23.68 12.29
CA ASP A 367 10.88 -23.64 13.11
C ASP A 367 10.91 -22.36 13.97
N ASP A 368 11.44 -22.47 15.19
CA ASP A 368 11.50 -21.38 16.18
C ASP A 368 10.14 -20.80 16.62
N HIS A 369 9.02 -21.52 16.42
CA HIS A 369 7.73 -21.13 17.00
C HIS A 369 7.79 -21.10 18.53
N LYS A 370 7.25 -20.01 19.10
CA LYS A 370 7.07 -19.85 20.54
C LYS A 370 5.59 -19.57 20.79
N GLU A 371 4.94 -20.41 21.59
CA GLU A 371 3.52 -20.33 21.91
C GLU A 371 3.16 -18.98 22.55
N ASP A 372 4.04 -18.46 23.41
CA ASP A 372 3.88 -17.19 24.12
C ASP A 372 4.62 -16.01 23.45
N ALA A 373 4.85 -16.06 22.13
CA ALA A 373 5.49 -14.94 21.43
C ALA A 373 4.61 -13.68 21.46
N ASP A 374 5.18 -12.55 21.88
CA ASP A 374 4.51 -11.26 21.79
C ASP A 374 4.16 -10.92 20.33
N LEU A 375 2.94 -10.44 20.11
CA LEU A 375 2.53 -9.94 18.81
C LEU A 375 3.27 -8.63 18.53
N PRO A 376 3.93 -8.50 17.37
CA PRO A 376 4.57 -7.25 17.02
C PRO A 376 3.50 -6.17 16.70
N PRO A 377 3.84 -4.89 16.86
CA PRO A 377 2.89 -3.81 16.66
C PRO A 377 2.55 -3.58 15.20
N PHE A 378 1.39 -2.99 14.91
CA PHE A 378 1.14 -2.42 13.59
C PHE A 378 2.17 -1.34 13.29
N ILE A 379 2.98 -1.54 12.26
CA ILE A 379 3.83 -0.48 11.72
C ILE A 379 3.00 0.32 10.73
N VAL A 380 2.68 1.57 11.08
CA VAL A 380 1.89 2.46 10.24
C VAL A 380 2.79 3.55 9.66
N ASN A 381 2.75 3.71 8.34
CA ASN A 381 3.63 4.59 7.61
C ASN A 381 2.81 5.50 6.69
N PHE A 382 2.60 6.76 7.10
CA PHE A 382 1.96 7.74 6.24
C PHE A 382 2.98 8.26 5.25
N LEU A 383 2.78 8.02 3.97
CA LEU A 383 3.58 8.62 2.88
C LEU A 383 3.12 10.05 2.59
N THR A 384 1.97 10.40 3.14
CA THR A 384 1.25 11.64 2.90
C THR A 384 1.81 12.78 3.74
N ALA A 385 1.67 13.98 3.20
CA ALA A 385 2.01 15.22 3.85
C ALA A 385 1.28 16.34 3.10
N SER A 386 1.23 17.51 3.72
CA SER A 386 0.67 18.69 3.05
C SER A 386 1.25 19.99 3.60
N ASN A 387 1.11 21.05 2.81
CA ASN A 387 1.09 22.42 3.29
C ASN A 387 -0.02 23.16 2.55
N PHE A 388 -1.03 23.60 3.31
CA PHE A 388 -2.20 24.29 2.78
C PHE A 388 -1.84 25.56 1.99
N PHE A 389 -0.86 26.32 2.47
CA PHE A 389 -0.47 27.62 1.92
C PHE A 389 0.52 27.52 0.74
N ASN A 390 1.09 26.34 0.48
CA ASN A 390 2.06 26.14 -0.58
C ASN A 390 1.55 25.12 -1.59
N ALA A 391 1.11 25.59 -2.76
CA ALA A 391 0.58 24.73 -3.82
C ALA A 391 1.57 23.68 -4.34
N THR A 392 2.88 23.91 -4.20
CA THR A 392 3.91 22.91 -4.56
C THR A 392 3.99 21.73 -3.57
N CYS A 393 3.35 21.88 -2.42
CA CYS A 393 3.29 20.93 -1.32
C CYS A 393 1.84 20.50 -1.03
N TRP A 394 0.94 20.63 -2.01
CA TRP A 394 -0.38 20.00 -1.94
C TRP A 394 -0.27 18.47 -2.08
N PRO A 395 -1.24 17.71 -1.56
CA PRO A 395 -1.21 16.23 -1.54
C PRO A 395 -0.77 15.58 -2.85
N GLU A 396 -1.35 16.01 -3.98
CA GLU A 396 -1.01 15.51 -5.32
C GLU A 396 0.48 15.66 -5.66
N ARG A 397 1.07 16.83 -5.33
CA ARG A 397 2.45 17.16 -5.67
C ARG A 397 3.47 16.41 -4.82
N ILE A 398 3.11 16.14 -3.56
CA ILE A 398 3.92 15.33 -2.66
C ILE A 398 3.85 13.86 -3.10
N ALA A 399 2.64 13.33 -3.32
CA ALA A 399 2.44 11.95 -3.79
C ALA A 399 3.19 11.67 -5.11
N ALA A 400 3.19 12.63 -6.05
CA ALA A 400 3.92 12.53 -7.32
C ALA A 400 5.45 12.39 -7.17
N LYS A 401 6.01 12.67 -5.99
CA LYS A 401 7.43 12.48 -5.66
C LYS A 401 7.65 11.29 -4.71
N VAL A 402 6.86 11.20 -3.64
CA VAL A 402 7.02 10.17 -2.61
C VAL A 402 6.67 8.79 -3.15
N ASN A 403 5.55 8.63 -3.86
CA ASN A 403 5.09 7.31 -4.33
C ASN A 403 6.13 6.64 -5.25
N PRO A 404 6.67 7.31 -6.30
CA PRO A 404 7.74 6.71 -7.11
C PRO A 404 9.01 6.40 -6.33
N SER A 405 9.43 7.27 -5.39
CA SER A 405 10.62 7.02 -4.57
C SER A 405 10.47 5.84 -3.59
N VAL A 406 9.23 5.55 -3.17
CA VAL A 406 8.91 4.37 -2.37
C VAL A 406 8.86 3.12 -3.25
N ILE A 407 8.26 3.18 -4.46
CA ILE A 407 8.32 2.07 -5.44
C ILE A 407 9.78 1.67 -5.70
N GLU A 408 10.64 2.64 -5.99
CA GLU A 408 12.08 2.40 -6.24
C GLU A 408 12.74 1.70 -5.03
N TYR A 409 12.45 2.17 -3.80
CA TYR A 409 12.98 1.56 -2.59
C TYR A 409 12.46 0.13 -2.36
N LEU A 410 11.16 -0.10 -2.55
CA LEU A 410 10.55 -1.43 -2.43
C LEU A 410 11.18 -2.41 -3.43
N CYS A 411 11.36 -1.98 -4.67
CA CYS A 411 11.96 -2.79 -5.72
C CYS A 411 13.45 -3.07 -5.48
N MET A 412 14.24 -2.10 -5.03
CA MET A 412 15.72 -2.21 -5.05
C MET A 412 16.37 -2.54 -3.70
N CYS A 413 15.72 -2.18 -2.58
CA CYS A 413 16.36 -2.13 -1.26
C CYS A 413 15.57 -2.82 -0.15
N HIS A 414 14.25 -2.65 -0.09
CA HIS A 414 13.41 -3.13 1.03
C HIS A 414 13.54 -4.65 1.23
N GLY A 415 13.82 -5.11 2.45
CA GLY A 415 13.91 -6.55 2.74
C GLY A 415 15.20 -7.24 2.29
N GLU A 416 16.22 -6.48 1.84
CA GLU A 416 17.58 -6.96 1.55
C GLU A 416 18.53 -6.56 2.69
N GLU A 417 19.33 -7.52 3.15
CA GLU A 417 20.26 -7.32 4.27
C GLU A 417 21.24 -6.16 3.98
N GLY A 418 21.38 -5.23 4.94
CA GLY A 418 22.30 -4.11 4.85
C GLY A 418 21.96 -3.01 3.83
N LYS A 419 20.83 -3.11 3.11
CA LYS A 419 20.38 -2.07 2.15
C LYS A 419 19.38 -1.07 2.74
N GLY A 420 18.80 -1.36 3.90
CA GLY A 420 17.93 -0.42 4.60
C GLY A 420 18.71 0.79 5.15
N PRO A 421 18.03 1.94 5.36
CA PRO A 421 18.69 3.18 5.78
C PRO A 421 19.44 3.08 7.11
N ASN A 422 18.93 2.31 8.07
CA ASN A 422 19.57 2.08 9.37
C ASN A 422 20.29 0.71 9.43
N LYS A 423 20.20 -0.10 8.38
CA LYS A 423 20.75 -1.46 8.27
C LYS A 423 20.23 -2.38 9.38
N LEU A 424 18.93 -2.29 9.66
CA LEU A 424 18.26 -3.22 10.57
C LEU A 424 18.28 -4.63 9.99
N LYS A 425 18.14 -5.62 10.87
CA LYS A 425 18.04 -7.03 10.47
C LYS A 425 16.75 -7.24 9.66
N ILE A 426 16.75 -8.26 8.81
CA ILE A 426 15.54 -8.62 8.04
C ILE A 426 14.80 -9.77 8.71
N GLY A 427 13.53 -9.56 9.04
CA GLY A 427 12.61 -10.57 9.54
C GLY A 427 11.60 -11.02 8.49
N SER A 428 10.36 -10.55 8.60
CA SER A 428 9.26 -10.82 7.67
C SER A 428 9.44 -10.12 6.33
N ALA A 429 10.21 -9.03 6.29
CA ALA A 429 10.27 -8.08 5.19
C ALA A 429 8.92 -7.48 4.78
N ALA A 430 7.93 -7.49 5.67
CA ALA A 430 6.67 -6.80 5.45
C ALA A 430 6.87 -5.29 5.33
N THR A 431 5.92 -4.60 4.70
CA THR A 431 5.91 -3.13 4.65
C THR A 431 5.15 -2.49 5.81
N GLY A 432 4.40 -3.30 6.57
CA GLY A 432 3.35 -2.82 7.47
C GLY A 432 2.22 -2.16 6.69
N ILE A 433 1.48 -1.27 7.36
CA ILE A 433 0.44 -0.44 6.76
C ILE A 433 1.08 0.78 6.11
N VAL A 434 0.93 0.91 4.79
CA VAL A 434 1.50 2.01 4.00
C VAL A 434 0.37 2.91 3.51
N VAL A 435 0.18 4.06 4.16
CA VAL A 435 -0.94 4.98 3.91
C VAL A 435 -0.56 6.02 2.86
N THR A 436 -1.33 6.10 1.78
CA THR A 436 -0.99 6.80 0.53
C THR A 436 -2.00 7.87 0.13
N ASP A 437 -1.53 8.79 -0.70
CA ASP A 437 -2.33 9.79 -1.42
C ASP A 437 -2.25 9.51 -2.92
N TRP A 438 -3.33 9.84 -3.65
CA TRP A 438 -3.39 9.88 -5.11
C TRP A 438 -3.05 8.57 -5.86
N VAL A 439 -3.14 7.42 -5.20
CA VAL A 439 -3.10 6.11 -5.87
C VAL A 439 -4.33 5.91 -6.76
N GLY A 440 -4.18 5.14 -7.84
CA GLY A 440 -5.24 4.92 -8.83
C GLY A 440 -5.43 6.05 -9.83
N HIS A 441 -4.71 7.18 -9.68
CA HIS A 441 -4.78 8.27 -10.65
C HIS A 441 -4.35 7.78 -12.04
N ARG A 442 -5.25 7.92 -13.03
CA ARG A 442 -5.06 7.40 -14.39
C ARG A 442 -4.76 5.90 -14.41
N ASP A 443 -5.36 5.11 -13.52
CA ASP A 443 -5.15 3.66 -13.41
C ASP A 443 -3.68 3.29 -13.06
N ASP A 444 -3.04 4.12 -12.24
CA ASP A 444 -1.72 3.83 -11.69
C ASP A 444 -1.84 3.22 -10.29
N TRP A 445 -1.62 1.91 -10.21
CA TRP A 445 -1.72 1.10 -9.00
C TRP A 445 -0.39 0.45 -8.61
N ASP A 446 0.73 0.93 -9.16
CA ASP A 446 2.02 0.25 -9.02
C ASP A 446 2.52 0.20 -7.60
N LEU A 447 2.37 1.30 -6.85
CA LEU A 447 2.73 1.31 -5.43
C LEU A 447 1.91 0.27 -4.66
N ILE A 448 0.61 0.16 -4.94
CA ILE A 448 -0.26 -0.82 -4.29
C ILE A 448 0.15 -2.25 -4.66
N ARG A 449 0.47 -2.52 -5.93
CA ARG A 449 0.99 -3.82 -6.38
C ARG A 449 2.30 -4.17 -5.69
N CYS A 450 3.24 -3.23 -5.57
CA CYS A 450 4.50 -3.46 -4.86
C CYS A 450 4.28 -3.79 -3.39
N ILE A 451 3.38 -3.08 -2.70
CA ILE A 451 3.05 -3.33 -1.30
C ILE A 451 2.41 -4.73 -1.14
N VAL A 452 1.36 -5.02 -1.91
CA VAL A 452 0.67 -6.32 -1.85
C VAL A 452 1.62 -7.47 -2.17
N GLY A 453 2.48 -7.31 -3.18
CA GLY A 453 3.44 -8.32 -3.61
C GLY A 453 4.46 -8.72 -2.53
N MET A 454 4.74 -7.87 -1.54
CA MET A 454 5.63 -8.23 -0.43
C MET A 454 5.04 -9.33 0.47
N ASN A 455 3.72 -9.53 0.47
CA ASN A 455 3.08 -10.61 1.23
C ASN A 455 3.45 -12.01 0.72
N ALA A 456 3.94 -12.15 -0.53
CA ALA A 456 4.38 -13.43 -1.06
C ALA A 456 5.46 -14.08 -0.17
N ARG A 457 6.25 -13.29 0.57
CA ARG A 457 7.28 -13.82 1.48
C ARG A 457 6.72 -14.62 2.66
N LEU A 458 5.48 -14.33 3.07
CA LEU A 458 4.77 -15.05 4.13
C LEU A 458 4.35 -16.46 3.70
N GLN A 459 4.38 -16.74 2.39
CA GLN A 459 4.03 -18.05 1.81
C GLN A 459 5.27 -18.96 1.63
N LEU A 460 6.48 -18.47 1.89
CA LEU A 460 7.68 -19.30 1.86
C LEU A 460 7.58 -20.36 2.96
N LYS A 461 7.82 -21.63 2.58
CA LYS A 461 8.06 -22.70 3.55
C LYS A 461 9.36 -22.37 4.27
N ARG A 462 9.27 -22.02 5.55
CA ARG A 462 10.43 -21.76 6.41
C ARG A 462 10.69 -22.97 7.27
#